data_AF-A0A954CF06-F1
#
_entry.id   AF-A0A954CF06-F1
#
_cell.length_a   1.000
_cell.length_b   1.000
_cell.length_c   1.000
_cell.angle_alpha   90.00
_cell.angle_beta   90.00
_cell.angle_gamma   90.00
#
_symmetry.space_group_name_H-M   'P 1'
#
loop_
_entity.id
_entity.type
_entity.pdbx_description
1 polymer ?
#
loop_
_entity_poly.entity_id
_entity_poly.type
_entity_poly.pdbx_seq_one_letter_code
_entity_poly.pdbx_strand_id
1 'polypeptide(L)' 'MTTRPSGGITSAETDSESGSDGDTDVARDLFALKVMRDRGLISQADYDTRRAELLGTSAGDGGQG' A
#
# COMPACT_ATOMS: atom_id res chain seq x y z
N MET A 1 8.36 13.49 -52.00
CA MET A 1 7.46 13.05 -50.91
C MET A 1 8.35 12.56 -49.77
N THR A 2 8.74 13.43 -48.84
CA THR A 2 8.02 13.93 -47.63
C THR A 2 8.41 13.11 -46.40
N THR A 3 9.28 13.72 -45.60
CA THR A 3 9.37 13.77 -44.13
C THR A 3 8.92 12.55 -43.30
N ARG A 4 9.86 12.00 -42.53
CA ARG A 4 9.61 11.18 -41.34
C ARG A 4 8.99 12.02 -40.22
N PRO A 5 8.00 11.51 -39.48
CA PRO A 5 7.88 11.83 -38.08
C PRO A 5 8.54 10.73 -37.24
N SER A 6 9.67 11.10 -36.63
CA SER A 6 10.05 10.58 -35.33
C SER A 6 8.95 10.97 -34.35
N GLY A 7 8.29 10.00 -33.75
CA GLY A 7 7.29 10.21 -32.71
C GLY A 7 6.86 8.84 -32.22
N GLY A 8 6.96 8.50 -30.95
CA GLY A 8 7.17 9.34 -29.79
C GLY A 8 6.45 8.61 -28.68
N ILE A 9 7.20 8.32 -27.62
CA ILE A 9 6.74 8.00 -26.27
C ILE A 9 5.82 6.79 -26.10
N THR A 10 6.31 5.89 -25.27
CA THR A 10 5.52 4.94 -24.50
C THR A 10 4.52 5.74 -23.64
N SER A 11 3.29 5.93 -24.11
CA SER A 11 2.20 6.22 -23.19
C SER A 11 1.65 4.87 -22.74
N ALA A 12 2.47 4.14 -21.98
CA ALA A 12 1.92 3.16 -21.05
C ALA A 12 1.12 4.00 -20.06
N GLU A 13 -0.17 3.73 -20.05
CA GLU A 13 -1.16 4.44 -19.28
C GLU A 13 -0.66 4.62 -17.86
N THR A 14 -0.44 5.87 -17.48
CA THR A 14 -0.43 6.26 -16.07
C THR A 14 -1.86 6.09 -15.59
N ASP A 15 -2.24 4.84 -15.34
CA ASP A 15 -3.16 4.50 -14.27
C ASP A 15 -2.32 4.54 -13.00
N SER A 16 -2.16 5.75 -12.47
CA SER A 16 -1.63 5.95 -11.13
C SER A 16 -2.66 6.74 -10.37
N GLU A 17 -3.85 6.13 -10.26
CA GLU A 17 -4.73 6.34 -9.12
C GLU A 17 -4.03 5.76 -7.89
N SER A 18 -2.98 6.41 -7.40
CA SER A 18 -2.43 6.12 -6.08
C SER A 18 -2.47 7.40 -5.27
N GLY A 19 -3.71 7.86 -5.08
CA GLY A 19 -4.06 8.91 -4.16
C GLY A 19 -4.94 8.30 -3.09
N SER A 20 -4.37 8.11 -1.90
CA SER A 20 -5.05 7.77 -0.63
C SER A 20 -5.25 6.30 -0.24
N ASP A 21 -4.59 5.33 -0.90
CA ASP A 21 -4.69 3.91 -0.50
C ASP A 21 -3.95 3.56 0.80
N GLY A 22 -2.91 4.32 1.20
CA GLY A 22 -2.08 3.98 2.36
C GLY A 22 -2.86 3.81 3.68
N ASP A 23 -3.83 4.68 3.96
CA ASP A 23 -4.70 4.56 5.15
C ASP A 23 -5.74 3.43 5.01
N THR A 24 -6.18 3.15 3.78
CA THR A 24 -7.19 2.11 3.49
C THR A 24 -6.57 0.72 3.61
N ASP A 25 -5.32 0.55 3.16
CA ASP A 25 -4.54 -0.68 3.28
C ASP A 25 -4.25 -1.03 4.74
N VAL A 26 -3.85 -0.05 5.55
CA VAL A 26 -3.59 -0.26 6.99
C VAL A 26 -4.86 -0.68 7.73
N ALA A 27 -6.01 -0.06 7.45
CA ALA A 27 -7.27 -0.45 8.06
C ALA A 27 -7.67 -1.90 7.72
N ARG A 28 -7.41 -2.34 6.48
CA ARG A 28 -7.67 -3.70 6.02
C ARG A 28 -6.75 -4.72 6.70
N ASP A 29 -5.47 -4.39 6.83
CA ASP A 29 -4.48 -5.25 7.49
C ASP A 29 -4.75 -5.40 8.99
N LEU A 30 -5.13 -4.31 9.67
CA LEU A 30 -5.54 -4.35 11.07
C LEU A 30 -6.77 -5.24 11.28
N PHE A 31 -7.72 -5.22 10.35
CA PHE A 31 -8.90 -6.10 10.41
C PHE A 31 -8.50 -7.58 10.27
N ALA A 32 -7.65 -7.91 9.29
CA ALA A 32 -7.14 -9.27 9.11
C ALA A 32 -6.38 -9.76 10.35
N LEU A 33 -5.54 -8.90 10.95
CA LEU A 33 -4.79 -9.20 12.16
C LEU A 33 -5.70 -9.51 13.35
N LYS A 34 -6.78 -8.73 13.53
CA LYS A 34 -7.77 -8.99 14.57
C LYS A 34 -8.49 -10.32 14.37
N VAL A 35 -8.90 -10.63 13.14
CA VAL A 35 -9.55 -11.91 12.81
C VAL A 35 -8.61 -13.09 13.09
N MET A 36 -7.32 -12.96 12.79
CA MET A 36 -6.34 -13.99 13.11
C MET A 36 -6.24 -14.24 14.61
N ARG A 37 -6.24 -13.17 15.43
CA ARG A 37 -6.25 -13.28 16.90
C ARG A 37 -7.53 -13.92 17.42
N ASP A 38 -8.70 -13.47 16.97
CA ASP A 38 -10.00 -14.01 17.39
C ASP A 38 -10.16 -15.50 17.03
N ARG A 39 -9.51 -15.95 15.94
CA ARG A 39 -9.45 -17.36 15.56
C ARG A 39 -8.39 -18.18 16.31
N GLY A 40 -7.57 -17.54 17.15
CA GLY A 40 -6.46 -18.19 17.85
C GLY A 40 -5.29 -18.58 16.93
N LEU A 41 -5.18 -17.97 15.75
CA LEU A 41 -4.09 -18.22 14.78
C LEU A 41 -2.78 -17.52 15.17
N ILE A 42 -2.89 -16.45 15.97
CA ILE A 42 -1.75 -15.70 16.51
C ILE A 42 -1.96 -15.45 18.01
N SER A 43 -0.87 -15.29 18.76
CA SER A 43 -0.94 -14.93 20.18
C SER A 43 -1.27 -13.44 20.35
N GLN A 44 -1.70 -13.06 21.56
CA GLN A 44 -1.91 -11.65 21.91
C GLN A 44 -0.62 -10.82 21.73
N ALA A 45 0.55 -11.41 22.03
CA ALA A 45 1.85 -10.76 21.86
C ALA A 45 2.18 -10.48 20.37
N ASP A 46 1.88 -11.44 19.49
CA ASP A 46 2.06 -11.29 18.04
C ASP A 46 1.09 -10.23 17.47
N TYR A 47 -0.15 -10.21 17.95
CA TYR A 47 -1.15 -9.21 17.58
C TYR A 47 -0.68 -7.80 17.96
N ASP A 48 -0.20 -7.58 19.18
CA ASP A 48 0.26 -6.26 19.62
C ASP A 48 1.48 -5.78 18.82
N THR A 49 2.43 -6.67 18.56
CA THR A 49 3.64 -6.37 17.77
C THR A 49 3.26 -5.93 16.35
N ARG A 50 2.51 -6.76 15.62
CA ARG A 50 2.11 -6.46 14.23
C ARG A 50 1.19 -5.25 14.13
N ARG A 51 0.32 -5.04 15.12
CA ARG A 51 -0.55 -3.86 15.19
C ARG A 51 0.28 -2.59 15.36
N ALA A 52 1.33 -2.61 16.19
CA ALA A 52 2.21 -1.48 16.36
C ALA A 52 3.02 -1.18 15.08
N GLU A 53 3.49 -2.21 14.38
CA GLU A 53 4.17 -2.06 13.08
C GLU A 53 3.27 -1.43 12.01
N LEU A 54 2.02 -1.91 11.90
CA LEU A 54 1.03 -1.38 10.94
C LEU A 54 0.63 0.07 11.24
N LEU A 55 0.52 0.44 12.52
CA LEU A 55 0.24 1.83 12.92
C LEU A 55 1.48 2.73 12.78
N GLY A 56 2.68 2.17 12.95
CA GLY A 56 3.96 2.88 12.80
C GLY A 56 4.33 3.14 11.34
N THR A 57 4.03 2.21 10.42
CA THR A 57 4.31 2.38 8.98
C THR A 57 3.39 3.42 8.33
N SER A 58 2.16 3.57 8.83
CA SER A 58 1.19 4.57 8.34
C SER A 58 1.64 6.02 8.57
N ALA A 59 2.59 6.27 9.48
CA ALA A 59 3.09 7.61 9.79
C ALA A 59 4.37 8.00 9.04
N GLY A 60 5.01 7.07 8.31
CA GLY A 60 6.43 7.21 7.93
C GLY A 60 6.79 7.22 6.45
N ASP A 61 6.00 6.61 5.55
CA ASP A 61 6.51 6.31 4.19
C ASP A 61 5.95 7.19 3.06
N GLY A 62 5.55 8.43 3.38
CA GLY A 62 5.20 9.46 2.39
C GLY A 62 6.40 10.24 1.83
N GLY A 63 7.63 9.76 2.05
CA GLY A 63 8.87 10.45 1.70
C GLY A 63 9.54 9.94 0.42
N GLN A 64 8.83 9.91 -0.70
CA GLN A 64 9.46 9.85 -2.02
C GLN A 64 9.79 11.28 -2.47
N GLY A 65 11.04 11.71 -2.23
CA GLY A 65 11.61 12.99 -2.67
C GLY A 65 12.88 12.77 -3.48
#